data_AF-A0AAJ1N9E2-F1
#
_entry.id   AF-A0AAJ1N9E2-F1
#
_cell.length_a   1.000
_cell.length_b   1.000
_cell.length_c   1.000
_cell.angle_alpha   90.00
_cell.angle_beta   90.00
_cell.angle_gamma   90.00
#
_symmetry.space_group_name_H-M   'P 1'
#
loop_
_entity.id
_entity.type
_entity.pdbx_description
1 polymer ?
#
loop_
_entity_poly.entity_id
_entity_poly.type
_entity_poly.pdbx_seq_one_letter_code
_entity_poly.pdbx_strand_id
1 'polypeptide(L)'
;MVSEKILNDKDVQLALTLKTNQLKREKLHSLTYKQVLRTLTEYVWRNKNVTSMHIAVNDIMKLDVSVVVAFLSLSAIEKGSRLNLDDINGVLRGELDD
;
A
#
# COMPACT_ATOMS: atom_id res chain seq x y z
N MET A 1 -10.42 -3.37 -12.10
CA MET A 1 -10.74 -3.79 -10.73
C MET A 1 -10.16 -5.18 -10.52
N VAL A 2 -9.39 -5.40 -9.45
CA VAL A 2 -8.83 -6.72 -9.12
C VAL A 2 -9.91 -7.58 -8.46
N SER A 3 -9.95 -8.88 -8.78
CA SER A 3 -10.92 -9.80 -8.16
C SER A 3 -10.42 -10.31 -6.81
N GLU A 4 -11.35 -10.59 -5.90
CA GLU A 4 -11.05 -11.16 -4.58
C GLU A 4 -10.33 -12.52 -4.70
N LYS A 5 -10.67 -13.31 -5.73
CA LYS A 5 -9.96 -14.56 -6.05
C LYS A 5 -8.46 -14.34 -6.29
N ILE A 6 -8.08 -13.24 -6.94
CA ILE A 6 -6.67 -12.92 -7.21
C ILE A 6 -5.99 -12.45 -5.92
N LEU A 7 -6.66 -11.66 -5.08
CA LEU A 7 -6.09 -11.18 -3.81
C LEU A 7 -5.90 -12.31 -2.78
N ASN A 8 -6.77 -13.32 -2.81
CA ASN A 8 -6.71 -14.47 -1.92
C ASN A 8 -5.84 -15.61 -2.46
N ASP A 9 -5.23 -15.43 -3.62
CA ASP A 9 -4.33 -16.40 -4.19
C ASP A 9 -3.00 -16.47 -3.42
N LYS A 10 -2.50 -17.69 -3.19
CA LYS A 10 -1.31 -17.93 -2.37
C LYS A 10 -0.05 -17.34 -3.01
N ASP A 11 0.08 -17.40 -4.33
CA ASP A 11 1.26 -16.92 -5.03
C ASP A 11 1.28 -15.38 -5.05
N VAL A 12 0.10 -14.77 -5.19
CA VAL A 12 -0.06 -13.30 -5.06
C VAL A 12 0.30 -12.84 -3.65
N GLN A 13 -0.19 -13.51 -2.60
CA GLN A 13 0.13 -13.17 -1.21
C GLN A 13 1.61 -13.37 -0.90
N LEU A 14 2.21 -14.44 -1.41
CA LEU A 14 3.65 -14.69 -1.27
C LEU A 14 4.47 -13.60 -1.97
N ALA A 15 4.13 -13.26 -3.21
CA ALA A 15 4.79 -12.19 -3.95
C ALA A 15 4.69 -10.85 -3.19
N LEU A 16 3.52 -10.53 -2.64
CA LEU A 16 3.30 -9.30 -1.88
C LEU A 16 4.12 -9.28 -0.59
N THR A 17 4.23 -10.43 0.08
CA THR A 17 5.07 -10.60 1.27
C THR A 17 6.55 -10.42 0.94
N LEU A 18 7.05 -11.10 -0.10
CA LEU A 18 8.44 -10.99 -0.55
C LEU A 18 8.78 -9.56 -0.95
N LYS A 19 7.89 -8.93 -1.73
CA LYS A 19 8.09 -7.55 -2.17
C LYS A 19 8.06 -6.57 -1.02
N THR A 20 7.15 -6.73 -0.06
CA THR A 20 7.12 -5.91 1.16
C THR A 20 8.45 -5.99 1.90
N ASN A 21 8.99 -7.20 2.09
CA ASN A 21 10.28 -7.39 2.74
C ASN A 21 11.46 -6.81 1.94
N GLN A 22 11.39 -6.85 0.61
CA GLN A 22 12.37 -6.20 -0.25
C GLN A 22 12.33 -4.69 -0.08
N LEU A 23 11.17 -4.05 -0.20
CA LEU A 23 10.98 -2.60 -0.06
C LEU A 23 11.43 -2.10 1.33
N LYS A 24 11.23 -2.92 2.38
CA LYS A 24 11.76 -2.62 3.72
C LYS A 24 13.27 -2.46 3.75
N ARG A 25 14.01 -3.30 3.02
CA ARG A 25 15.48 -3.20 2.93
C ARG A 25 15.94 -2.00 2.11
N GLU A 26 15.14 -1.57 1.14
CA GLU A 26 15.49 -0.54 0.16
C GLU A 26 15.22 0.91 0.61
N LYS A 27 15.02 1.15 1.93
CA LYS A 27 14.83 2.45 2.63
C LYS A 27 13.47 2.65 3.31
N LEU A 28 12.60 1.64 3.41
CA LEU A 28 11.28 1.76 4.06
C LEU A 28 11.08 0.79 5.23
N HIS A 29 11.92 0.87 6.27
CA HIS A 29 11.90 -0.07 7.40
C HIS A 29 10.53 -0.23 8.09
N SER A 30 9.72 0.84 8.15
CA SER A 30 8.39 0.85 8.76
C SER A 30 7.25 0.45 7.81
N LEU A 31 7.54 0.09 6.55
CA LEU A 31 6.51 -0.23 5.57
C LEU A 31 5.75 -1.51 5.96
N THR A 32 4.43 -1.46 5.96
CA THR A 32 3.59 -2.61 6.29
C THR A 32 3.06 -3.31 5.03
N TYR A 33 2.71 -4.58 5.17
CA TYR A 33 2.02 -5.34 4.13
C TYR A 33 0.74 -4.63 3.66
N LYS A 34 -0.04 -4.09 4.60
CA LYS A 34 -1.28 -3.36 4.32
C LYS A 34 -1.02 -2.13 3.45
N GLN A 35 0.04 -1.37 3.72
CA GLN A 35 0.40 -0.19 2.91
C GLN A 35 0.82 -0.56 1.48
N VAL A 36 1.55 -1.66 1.30
CA VAL A 36 1.92 -2.17 -0.03
C VAL A 36 0.67 -2.63 -0.79
N LEU A 37 -0.18 -3.42 -0.13
CA LEU A 37 -1.45 -3.87 -0.71
C LEU A 37 -2.31 -2.68 -1.12
N ARG A 38 -2.43 -1.68 -0.25
CA ARG A 38 -3.20 -0.46 -0.51
C ARG A 38 -2.65 0.33 -1.69
N THR A 39 -1.33 0.45 -1.80
CA THR A 39 -0.68 1.08 -2.97
C THR A 39 -1.04 0.33 -4.26
N LEU A 40 -1.07 -1.00 -4.23
CA LEU A 40 -1.45 -1.78 -5.40
C LEU A 40 -2.94 -1.60 -5.74
N THR A 41 -3.84 -1.74 -4.77
CA THR A 41 -5.29 -1.71 -5.02
C THR A 41 -5.83 -0.32 -5.31
N GLU A 42 -5.34 0.72 -4.62
CA GLU A 42 -5.87 2.09 -4.71
C GLU A 42 -5.11 2.98 -5.69
N TYR A 43 -3.90 2.60 -6.11
CA TYR A 43 -3.11 3.37 -7.07
C TYR A 43 -2.78 2.58 -8.33
N VAL A 44 -1.98 1.51 -8.23
CA VAL A 44 -1.50 0.77 -9.42
C VAL A 44 -2.64 0.12 -10.19
N TRP A 45 -3.60 -0.46 -9.48
CA TRP A 45 -4.73 -1.20 -10.06
C TRP A 45 -6.02 -0.38 -10.13
N ARG A 46 -6.01 0.88 -9.70
CA ARG A 46 -7.18 1.76 -9.68
C ARG A 46 -7.90 1.79 -11.02
N ASN A 47 -7.12 1.97 -12.09
CA ASN A 47 -7.63 2.05 -13.46
C ASN A 47 -7.23 0.83 -14.32
N LYS A 48 -6.70 -0.23 -13.69
CA LYS A 48 -6.25 -1.44 -14.38
C LYS A 48 -7.23 -2.58 -14.15
N ASN A 49 -7.47 -3.38 -15.19
CA ASN A 49 -8.15 -4.65 -15.03
C ASN A 49 -7.10 -5.76 -14.85
N VAL A 50 -7.02 -6.30 -13.63
CA VAL A 50 -6.09 -7.39 -13.31
C VAL A 50 -6.85 -8.69 -13.53
N THR A 51 -6.70 -9.25 -14.72
CA THR A 51 -7.48 -10.42 -15.18
C THR A 51 -6.84 -11.75 -14.83
N SER A 52 -5.58 -11.75 -14.39
CA SER A 52 -4.81 -12.97 -14.12
C SER A 52 -3.83 -12.81 -12.95
N MET A 53 -3.49 -13.93 -12.32
CA MET A 53 -2.49 -13.98 -11.24
C MET A 53 -1.09 -13.57 -11.73
N HIS A 54 -0.69 -13.99 -12.93
CA HIS A 54 0.63 -13.63 -13.47
C HIS A 54 0.78 -12.11 -13.68
N ILE A 55 -0.30 -11.41 -14.08
CA ILE A 55 -0.30 -9.94 -14.17
C ILE A 55 -0.14 -9.34 -12.77
N ALA A 56 -0.89 -9.84 -11.79
CA ALA A 56 -0.83 -9.36 -10.41
C ALA A 56 0.58 -9.51 -9.82
N VAL A 57 1.17 -10.71 -9.93
CA VAL A 57 2.52 -11.01 -9.45
C VAL A 57 3.57 -10.14 -10.15
N ASN A 58 3.48 -9.99 -11.47
CA ASN A 58 4.40 -9.14 -12.22
C ASN A 58 4.32 -7.66 -11.80
N ASP A 59 3.10 -7.14 -11.57
CA ASP A 59 2.91 -5.77 -11.07
C ASP A 59 3.49 -5.60 -9.65
N ILE A 60 3.28 -6.58 -8.77
CA ILE A 60 3.87 -6.60 -7.43
C ILE A 60 5.39 -6.54 -7.52
N MET A 61 6.01 -7.40 -8.33
CA MET A 61 7.47 -7.48 -8.43
C MET A 61 8.08 -6.20 -9.03
N LYS A 62 7.36 -5.52 -9.92
CA LYS A 62 7.75 -4.24 -10.52
C LYS A 62 7.48 -3.02 -9.64
N LEU A 63 6.81 -3.18 -8.51
CA LEU A 63 6.50 -2.06 -7.61
C LEU A 63 7.81 -1.42 -7.10
N ASP A 64 7.95 -0.11 -7.28
CA ASP A 64 9.15 0.62 -6.87
C ASP A 64 8.93 1.39 -5.56
N VAL A 65 10.01 1.61 -4.80
CA VAL A 65 9.98 2.40 -3.56
C VAL A 65 9.43 3.81 -3.80
N SER A 66 9.80 4.46 -4.92
CA SER A 66 9.34 5.81 -5.25
C SER A 66 7.82 5.88 -5.40
N VAL A 67 7.21 4.86 -6.02
CA VAL A 67 5.76 4.77 -6.21
C VAL A 67 5.05 4.61 -4.87
N VAL A 68 5.57 3.74 -4.00
CA VAL A 68 5.01 3.53 -2.66
C VAL A 68 5.08 4.80 -1.82
N VAL A 69 6.23 5.48 -1.83
CA VAL A 69 6.41 6.74 -1.10
C VAL A 69 5.50 7.83 -1.63
N ALA A 70 5.40 8.01 -2.95
CA ALA A 70 4.55 9.01 -3.56
C ALA A 70 3.07 8.80 -3.17
N PHE A 71 2.58 7.56 -3.25
CA PHE A 71 1.20 7.24 -2.89
C PHE A 71 0.92 7.43 -1.39
N LEU A 72 1.80 6.95 -0.51
CA LEU A 72 1.62 7.10 0.93
C LEU A 72 1.69 8.57 1.37
N SER A 73 2.55 9.36 0.74
CA SER A 73 2.64 10.81 1.00
C SER A 73 1.35 11.51 0.59
N LEU A 74 0.83 11.21 -0.61
CA LEU A 74 -0.45 11.75 -1.06
C LEU A 74 -1.59 11.34 -0.13
N SER A 75 -1.63 10.06 0.27
CA SER A 75 -2.63 9.54 1.21
C SER A 75 -2.56 10.21 2.57
N ALA A 76 -1.37 10.55 3.05
CA ALA A 76 -1.16 11.26 4.31
C ALA A 76 -1.64 12.71 4.21
N ILE A 77 -1.37 13.40 3.09
CA ILE A 77 -1.86 14.76 2.83
C ILE A 77 -3.39 14.77 2.75
N GLU A 78 -3.98 13.84 2.00
CA GLU A 78 -5.44 13.72 1.90
C GLU A 78 -6.07 13.43 3.26
N LYS A 79 -5.50 12.50 4.03
CA LYS A 79 -5.96 12.21 5.39
C LYS A 79 -5.86 13.46 6.27
N GLY A 80 -4.71 14.13 6.28
CA GLY A 80 -4.47 15.35 7.05
C GLY A 80 -5.41 16.50 6.68
N SER A 81 -5.75 16.65 5.40
CA SER A 81 -6.71 17.67 4.93
C SER A 81 -8.13 17.46 5.44
N ARG A 82 -8.46 16.23 5.86
CA ARG A 82 -9.78 15.84 6.37
C ARG A 82 -9.85 15.83 7.90
N LEU A 83 -8.71 15.98 8.59
CA LEU A 83 -8.67 16.04 10.04
C LEU A 83 -9.15 17.40 10.53
N ASN A 84 -9.98 17.39 11.57
CA ASN A 84 -10.30 18.62 12.29
C ASN A 84 -9.16 18.97 13.28
N LEU A 85 -9.20 20.17 13.88
CA LEU A 85 -8.14 20.63 14.80
C LEU A 85 -7.98 19.73 16.03
N ASP A 86 -9.06 19.07 16.47
CA ASP A 86 -9.04 18.16 17.63
C ASP A 86 -8.34 16.84 17.30
N ASP A 87 -8.56 16.29 16.10
CA ASP A 87 -7.86 15.12 15.60
C ASP A 87 -6.36 15.40 15.42
N ILE A 88 -6.01 16.60 14.95
CA ILE A 88 -4.61 17.04 14.84
C ILE A 88 -3.96 17.13 16.21
N ASN A 89 -4.69 17.65 17.21
CA ASN A 89 -4.22 17.71 18.59
C ASN A 89 -4.01 16.31 19.18
N GLY A 90 -4.90 15.35 18.91
CA GLY A 90 -4.75 13.95 19.31
C GLY A 90 -3.52 13.31 18.68
N VAL A 91 -3.26 13.55 17.38
CA VAL A 91 -2.05 13.07 16.69
C VAL A 91 -0.77 13.67 17.30
N LEU A 92 -0.75 14.98 17.58
CA LEU A 92 0.40 15.65 18.20
C LEU A 92 0.64 15.20 19.65
N ARG A 93 -0.41 14.73 20.34
CA ARG A 93 -0.35 14.17 21.69
C ARG A 93 -0.04 12.67 21.72
N GLY A 94 -0.06 11.99 20.57
CA GLY A 94 0.20 10.55 20.45
C GLY A 94 -0.97 9.66 20.87
N GLU A 95 -2.21 10.15 20.78
CA GLU A 95 -3.41 9.49 21.32
C GLU A 95 -4.15 8.59 20.31
N LEU A 96 -3.63 8.39 19.10
CA LEU A 96 -4.26 7.50 18.10
C LEU A 96 -3.39 6.28 17.80
N ASP A 97 -3.42 5.29 18.70
CA ASP A 97 -3.11 3.89 18.43
C ASP A 97 -4.30 3.02 18.91
N ASP A 98 -5.12 2.59 17.95
CA ASP A 98 -5.76 1.26 17.84
C ASP A 98 -6.48 1.11 16.49
#